data_AF-A0A0P9PJE5-F1
#
_entry.id   AF-A0A0P9PJE5-F1
#
_cell.length_a   1.000
_cell.length_b   1.000
_cell.length_c   1.000
_cell.angle_alpha   90.00
_cell.angle_beta   90.00
_cell.angle_gamma   90.00
#
_symmetry.space_group_name_H-M   'P 1'
#
loop_
_entity.id
_entity.type
_entity.pdbx_description
1 polymer ?
#
loop_
_entity_poly.entity_id
_entity_poly.type
_entity_poly.pdbx_seq_one_letter_code
_entity_poly.pdbx_strand_id
1 'polypeptide(L)' 'MPQSVRVSPLLIGAFLALYLIWGSTYLVIRIGVESWPPLMMAGVRFLIAGCLMYGFLRYRGVPAPT' A
#
# COMPACT_ATOMS: atom_id res chain seq x y z
N MET A 1 19.78 27.12 -16.34
CA MET A 1 18.42 27.70 -16.46
C MET A 1 17.50 26.92 -15.52
N PRO A 2 16.85 27.53 -14.53
CA PRO A 2 15.88 26.80 -13.69
C PRO A 2 14.75 26.29 -14.58
N GLN A 3 14.53 24.98 -14.58
CA GLN A 3 13.37 24.37 -15.22
C GLN A 3 12.12 24.89 -14.51
N SER A 4 11.16 25.45 -15.24
CA SER A 4 9.87 25.83 -14.65
C SER A 4 9.12 24.55 -14.26
N VAL A 5 9.14 24.21 -12.98
CA VAL A 5 8.42 23.05 -12.46
C VAL A 5 6.94 23.37 -12.53
N ARG A 6 6.25 22.85 -13.55
CA ARG A 6 4.79 22.90 -13.62
C ARG A 6 4.25 21.84 -12.66
N VAL A 7 3.63 22.28 -11.57
CA VAL A 7 2.96 21.36 -10.63
C VAL A 7 1.68 20.86 -11.30
N SER A 8 1.66 19.60 -11.68
CA SER A 8 0.48 18.99 -12.28
C SER A 8 -0.55 18.60 -11.20
N PRO A 9 -1.86 18.67 -11.46
CA PRO A 9 -2.88 18.19 -10.53
C PRO A 9 -2.70 16.71 -10.14
N LEU A 10 -2.21 15.89 -11.09
CA LEU A 10 -1.87 14.49 -10.85
C LEU A 10 -0.73 14.34 -9.83
N LEU A 11 0.27 15.23 -9.87
CA LEU A 11 1.36 15.22 -8.90
C LEU A 11 0.83 15.49 -7.48
N ILE A 12 -0.08 16.45 -7.34
CA ILE A 12 -0.72 16.76 -6.06
C ILE A 12 -1.51 15.55 -5.56
N GLY A 13 -2.32 14.92 -6.43
CA GLY A 13 -3.07 13.72 -6.10
C GLY A 13 -2.18 12.55 -5.69
N ALA A 14 -1.07 12.34 -6.40
CA ALA A 14 -0.09 11.30 -6.06
C ALA A 14 0.56 11.54 -4.70
N PHE A 15 0.94 12.78 -4.37
CA PHE A 15 1.47 13.13 -3.05
C PHE A 15 0.44 12.96 -1.95
N LEU A 16 -0.81 13.35 -2.19
CA LEU A 16 -1.89 13.16 -1.22
C LEU A 16 -2.10 11.66 -0.94
N ALA A 17 -2.17 10.84 -1.99
CA ALA A 17 -2.29 9.39 -1.86
C ALA A 17 -1.09 8.79 -1.11
N LEU A 18 0.12 9.24 -1.43
CA LEU A 18 1.34 8.82 -0.73
C LEU A 18 1.28 9.16 0.76
N TYR A 19 0.99 10.42 1.11
CA TYR A 19 0.95 10.86 2.50
C TYR A 19 -0.13 10.15 3.29
N LEU A 20 -1.32 9.95 2.71
CA LEU A 20 -2.41 9.30 3.43
C LEU A 20 -2.20 7.78 3.53
N ILE A 21 -1.88 7.10 2.43
CA ILE A 21 -1.76 5.63 2.42
C ILE A 21 -0.47 5.19 3.12
N TRP A 22 0.68 5.77 2.76
CA TRP A 22 1.94 5.40 3.42
C TRP A 22 2.05 5.98 4.83
N GLY A 23 1.61 7.22 5.04
CA GLY A 23 1.64 7.83 6.38
C GLY A 23 0.77 7.06 7.37
N SER A 24 -0.46 6.66 7.00
CA SER A 24 -1.32 5.87 7.88
C SER A 24 -0.76 4.48 8.17
N THR A 25 -0.18 3.80 7.17
CA THR A 25 0.44 2.48 7.39
C THR A 25 1.66 2.57 8.31
N TYR A 26 2.51 3.60 8.18
CA TYR A 26 3.60 3.82 9.13
C TYR A 26 3.10 4.12 10.55
N LEU A 27 2.03 4.90 10.68
CA LEU A 27 1.40 5.15 11.98
C LEU A 27 0.90 3.85 12.62
N VAL A 28 0.17 3.03 11.88
CA VAL A 28 -0.34 1.73 12.36
C VAL A 28 0.79 0.79 12.72
N ILE A 29 1.87 0.73 11.93
CA ILE A 29 3.05 -0.09 12.24
C ILE A 29 3.69 0.40 13.54
N ARG A 30 3.94 1.71 13.67
CA ARG A 30 4.55 2.29 14.88
C ARG A 30 3.80 1.90 16.14
N ILE A 31 2.47 1.96 16.10
CA ILE A 31 1.62 1.60 17.25
C ILE A 31 1.57 0.08 17.42
N GLY A 32 1.37 -0.68 16.34
CA GLY A 32 1.17 -2.13 16.41
C GLY A 32 2.40 -2.90 16.87
N VAL A 33 3.61 -2.44 16.54
CA VAL A 33 4.85 -3.10 17.00
C VAL A 33 5.09 -3.00 18.50
N GLU A 34 4.35 -2.11 19.21
CA GLU A 34 4.37 -2.07 20.67
C GLU A 34 3.76 -3.34 21.28
N SER A 35 2.86 -4.02 20.56
CA SER A 35 2.15 -5.23 21.02
C SER A 35 2.50 -6.48 20.22
N TRP A 36 2.79 -6.35 18.92
CA TRP A 36 2.96 -7.48 18.00
C TRP A 36 4.38 -7.49 17.41
N PRO A 37 5.01 -8.67 17.23
CA PRO A 37 6.31 -8.74 16.56
C PRO A 37 6.27 -8.12 15.15
N PRO A 38 7.29 -7.35 14.72
CA PRO A 38 7.30 -6.70 13.40
C PRO A 38 7.06 -7.65 12.22
N LEU A 39 7.61 -8.88 12.29
CA LEU A 39 7.41 -9.89 11.25
C LEU A 39 5.95 -10.33 11.15
N MET A 40 5.24 -10.45 12.28
CA MET A 40 3.82 -10.83 12.31
C MET A 40 2.94 -9.72 11.72
N MET A 41 3.22 -8.45 12.06
CA MET A 41 2.54 -7.30 11.46
C MET A 41 2.72 -7.25 9.93
N ALA A 42 3.95 -7.47 9.45
CA ALA A 42 4.23 -7.55 8.02
C ALA A 42 3.51 -8.75 7.36
N GLY A 43 3.61 -9.93 7.97
CA GLY A 43 3.01 -11.16 7.47
C GLY A 43 1.50 -11.06 7.30
N VAL A 44 0.78 -10.56 8.31
CA VAL A 44 -0.68 -10.36 8.26
C VAL A 44 -1.06 -9.38 7.15
N ARG A 45 -0.36 -8.25 7.03
CA ARG A 45 -0.64 -7.24 6.00
C ARG A 45 -0.45 -7.82 4.59
N PHE A 46 0.65 -8.53 4.35
CA PHE A 46 0.92 -9.15 3.04
C PHE A 46 0.00 -10.33 2.74
N LEU A 47 -0.39 -11.11 3.75
CA LEU A 47 -1.36 -12.18 3.60
C LEU A 47 -2.73 -11.63 3.19
N ILE A 48 -3.21 -10.56 3.85
CA ILE A 48 -4.47 -9.89 3.48
C ILE A 48 -4.38 -9.35 2.05
N ALA A 49 -3.31 -8.63 1.70
CA ALA A 49 -3.13 -8.07 0.36
C ALA A 49 -3.08 -9.17 -0.71
N GLY A 50 -2.34 -10.25 -0.45
CA GLY A 50 -2.24 -11.41 -1.33
C GLY A 50 -3.58 -12.11 -1.52
N CYS A 51 -4.32 -12.37 -0.43
CA CYS A 51 -5.64 -12.98 -0.49
C CYS A 51 -6.65 -12.12 -1.26
N LEU A 52 -6.66 -10.80 -1.03
CA LEU A 52 -7.52 -9.88 -1.77
C LEU A 52 -7.17 -9.86 -3.25
N MET A 53 -5.88 -9.76 -3.59
CA MET A 53 -5.42 -9.78 -4.97
C MET A 53 -5.76 -11.11 -5.65
N TYR A 54 -5.47 -12.22 -5.00
CA TYR A 54 -5.79 -13.55 -5.52
C TYR A 54 -7.29 -13.69 -5.72
N GLY A 55 -8.11 -13.39 -4.71
CA GLY A 55 -9.57 -13.44 -4.78
C GLY A 55 -10.12 -12.59 -5.93
N PHE A 56 -9.59 -11.38 -6.11
CA PHE A 56 -9.96 -10.50 -7.21
C PHE A 56 -9.62 -11.09 -8.59
N LEU A 57 -8.42 -11.67 -8.74
CA LEU A 57 -8.02 -12.31 -10.00
C LEU A 57 -8.86 -13.55 -10.31
N ARG A 58 -9.18 -14.36 -9.29
CA ARG A 58 -10.08 -15.51 -9.43
C ARG A 58 -11.50 -15.08 -9.81
N TYR A 59 -12.00 -14.00 -9.22
CA TYR A 59 -13.29 -13.40 -9.60
C TYR A 59 -13.30 -12.92 -11.05
N ARG A 60 -12.16 -12.43 -11.57
CA ARG A 60 -11.99 -12.04 -12.98
C ARG A 60 -11.77 -13.22 -13.95
N GLY A 61 -11.77 -14.46 -13.47
CA GLY A 61 -11.55 -15.65 -14.30
C GLY A 61 -10.09 -15.88 -14.72
N VAL A 62 -9.11 -15.15 -14.13
CA VAL A 62 -7.68 -15.36 -14.43
C VAL A 62 -7.26 -16.72 -13.86
N PRO A 63 -6.67 -17.64 -14.65
CA PRO A 63 -6.31 -18.98 -14.19
C PRO A 63 -5.37 -18.93 -12.98
N ALA A 64 -5.46 -19.93 -12.11
CA ALA A 64 -4.56 -20.02 -10.97
C ALA A 64 -3.11 -20.20 -11.48
N PRO A 65 -2.11 -19.60 -10.81
CA PRO A 65 -0.71 -19.82 -11.16
C PRO A 65 -0.38 -21.31 -10.96
N THR A 66 0.15 -21.94 -12.00
CA THR A 66 0.62 -23.35 -12.03
C THR A 66 2.12 -23.43 -11.92
#